data_AF-A0A5Y3XHI3-F1
#
_entry.id   AF-A0A5Y3XHI3-F1
#
_cell.length_a   1.000
_cell.length_b   1.000
_cell.length_c   1.000
_cell.angle_alpha   90.00
_cell.angle_beta   90.00
_cell.angle_gamma   90.00
#
_symmetry.space_group_name_H-M   'P 1'
#
loop_
_entity.id
_entity.type
_entity.pdbx_description
1 polymer ?
#
loop_
_entity_poly.entity_id
_entity_poly.type
_entity_poly.pdbx_seq_one_letter_code
_entity_poly.pdbx_strand_id
1 'polypeptide(L)'
;LFGSLGQILKGFYFYSFIESNSYVGIYQDKVNLPMGYNFLPYLFYCSFFLICAFYDKFRVNKSFLLISILIAAFSAMKGSRGEFVTFLLTVFCIYYNERKVSNISLLLKMFLIFIAVFIISEFVSMWRSGGSFIALIEGDNPLVQFIYGMGVSYITLYQSVKISLISGMFEFHYLISQLLITISSVLGVQVYLPGISYSHLASKTANPQLYEQGFGLGGSYLGESYLAMGLIGCFIIPFIVLFLINRLEVFTRYNKTFYFVYYSSLPSVLFIPRETLFYFFPYAVKGIIVVFLFTFYANIKMRRFNNG
;
A
#
# COMPACT_ATOMS: atom_id res chain seq x y z
N LEU A 1 -8.63 19.65 5.68
CA LEU A 1 -9.91 19.60 6.43
C LEU A 1 -10.89 18.59 5.81
N PHE A 2 -11.44 18.86 4.62
CA PHE A 2 -12.39 17.94 3.96
C PHE A 2 -11.88 16.51 3.80
N GLY A 3 -10.62 16.35 3.36
CA GLY A 3 -10.05 15.01 3.26
C GLY A 3 -9.91 14.28 4.60
N SER A 4 -9.52 15.00 5.65
CA SER A 4 -9.40 14.46 7.01
C SER A 4 -10.75 14.00 7.55
N LEU A 5 -11.81 14.79 7.36
CA LEU A 5 -13.18 14.40 7.73
C LEU A 5 -13.64 13.17 6.95
N GLY A 6 -13.37 13.13 5.64
CA GLY A 6 -13.68 11.97 4.81
C GLY A 6 -12.98 10.70 5.27
N GLN A 7 -11.72 10.79 5.69
CA GLN A 7 -10.97 9.65 6.22
C GLN A 7 -11.60 9.09 7.49
N ILE A 8 -11.97 9.97 8.43
CA ILE A 8 -12.58 9.60 9.70
C ILE A 8 -13.97 8.99 9.49
N LEU A 9 -14.83 9.65 8.71
CA LEU A 9 -16.19 9.17 8.42
C LEU A 9 -16.17 7.82 7.71
N LYS A 10 -15.21 7.62 6.80
CA LYS A 10 -15.00 6.33 6.13
C LYS A 10 -14.58 5.23 7.08
N GLY A 11 -13.65 5.52 8.00
CA GLY A 11 -13.22 4.58 9.02
C GLY A 11 -14.40 4.08 9.88
N PHE A 12 -15.22 5.00 10.37
CA PHE A 12 -16.40 4.66 11.19
C PHE A 12 -17.46 3.86 10.43
N TYR A 13 -17.79 4.28 9.20
CA TYR A 13 -18.77 3.56 8.39
C TYR A 13 -18.36 2.12 8.11
N PHE A 14 -17.10 1.89 7.69
CA PHE A 14 -16.63 0.53 7.44
C PHE A 14 -16.54 -0.29 8.72
N TYR A 15 -16.21 0.33 9.84
CA TYR A 15 -16.23 -0.36 11.14
C TYR A 15 -17.63 -0.91 11.45
N SER A 16 -18.66 -0.06 11.40
CA SER A 16 -20.05 -0.47 11.62
C SER A 16 -20.56 -1.48 10.58
N PHE A 17 -20.12 -1.34 9.33
CA PHE A 17 -20.47 -2.30 8.28
C PHE A 17 -19.83 -3.68 8.51
N ILE A 18 -18.55 -3.73 8.90
CA ILE A 18 -17.84 -4.99 9.14
C ILE A 18 -18.44 -5.72 10.34
N GLU A 19 -18.82 -4.99 11.38
CA GLU A 19 -19.50 -5.56 12.57
C GLU A 19 -20.81 -6.26 12.21
N SER A 20 -21.52 -5.77 11.19
CA SER A 20 -22.84 -6.29 10.78
C SER A 20 -22.80 -7.29 9.60
N ASN A 21 -21.84 -7.18 8.68
CA ASN A 21 -21.88 -7.89 7.39
C ASN A 21 -20.59 -8.65 7.03
N SER A 22 -19.58 -8.65 7.92
CA SER A 22 -18.22 -9.17 7.71
C SER A 22 -17.37 -8.37 6.71
N TYR A 23 -16.04 -8.53 6.78
CA TYR A 23 -15.08 -7.84 5.90
C TYR A 23 -15.25 -8.19 4.41
N VAL A 24 -15.59 -9.44 4.10
CA VAL A 24 -15.76 -9.91 2.72
C VAL A 24 -16.99 -9.26 2.07
N GLY A 25 -17.98 -8.87 2.87
CA GLY A 25 -19.16 -8.13 2.40
C GLY A 25 -18.82 -6.79 1.74
N ILE A 26 -17.64 -6.22 2.00
CA ILE A 26 -17.15 -5.01 1.32
C ILE A 26 -16.93 -5.25 -0.18
N TYR A 27 -16.56 -6.47 -0.56
CA TYR A 27 -16.13 -6.84 -1.90
C TYR A 27 -17.22 -7.58 -2.69
N GLN A 28 -18.34 -7.95 -2.05
CA GLN A 28 -19.46 -8.69 -2.64
C GLN A 28 -20.65 -7.77 -3.00
N ASP A 29 -20.38 -6.53 -3.42
CA ASP A 29 -21.37 -5.54 -3.85
C ASP A 29 -22.47 -5.19 -2.81
N LYS A 30 -22.29 -5.53 -1.52
CA LYS A 30 -23.23 -5.15 -0.45
C LYS A 30 -23.03 -3.72 0.07
N VAL A 31 -22.09 -2.96 -0.49
CA VAL A 31 -21.75 -1.60 -0.04
C VAL A 31 -22.07 -0.58 -1.12
N ASN A 32 -23.24 0.05 -1.02
CA ASN A 32 -23.56 1.25 -1.80
C ASN A 32 -22.84 2.46 -1.20
N LEU A 33 -21.65 2.76 -1.71
CA LEU A 33 -20.93 3.98 -1.34
C LEU A 33 -21.42 5.17 -2.17
N PRO A 34 -21.76 6.32 -1.55
CA PRO A 34 -22.09 7.53 -2.28
C PRO A 34 -20.98 7.97 -3.24
N MET A 35 -21.35 8.65 -4.33
CA MET A 35 -20.38 9.22 -5.26
C MET A 35 -19.45 10.21 -4.53
N GLY A 36 -18.13 10.07 -4.71
CA GLY A 36 -17.12 10.90 -4.02
C GLY A 36 -16.67 10.40 -2.65
N TYR A 37 -17.29 9.33 -2.11
CA TYR A 37 -16.92 8.76 -0.81
C TYR A 37 -15.49 8.20 -0.78
N ASN A 38 -14.98 7.70 -1.91
CA ASN A 38 -13.58 7.30 -2.05
C ASN A 38 -12.63 8.46 -2.33
N PHE A 39 -13.14 9.61 -2.78
CA PHE A 39 -12.34 10.77 -3.16
C PHE A 39 -11.91 11.59 -1.95
N LEU A 40 -12.76 11.75 -0.92
CA LEU A 40 -12.41 12.52 0.27
C LEU A 40 -11.19 11.93 1.04
N PRO A 41 -11.14 10.63 1.38
CA PRO A 41 -9.94 9.94 1.85
C PRO A 41 -8.68 10.22 0.99
N TYR A 42 -8.83 10.16 -0.33
CA TYR A 42 -7.73 10.37 -1.25
C TYR A 42 -7.19 11.81 -1.20
N LEU A 43 -8.08 12.79 -1.01
CA LEU A 43 -7.67 14.18 -0.79
C LEU A 43 -6.82 14.35 0.48
N PHE A 44 -7.04 13.56 1.54
CA PHE A 44 -6.20 13.63 2.73
C PHE A 44 -4.75 13.30 2.42
N TYR A 45 -4.49 12.16 1.78
CA TYR A 45 -3.14 11.73 1.41
C TYR A 45 -2.50 12.71 0.43
N CYS A 46 -3.22 13.14 -0.62
CA CYS A 46 -2.71 14.14 -1.56
C CYS A 46 -2.34 15.45 -0.85
N SER A 47 -3.22 15.94 0.03
CA SER A 47 -2.98 17.19 0.76
C SER A 47 -1.77 17.08 1.67
N PHE A 48 -1.62 15.96 2.39
CA PHE A 48 -0.46 15.71 3.26
C PHE A 48 0.85 15.79 2.46
N PHE A 49 0.95 15.04 1.34
CA PHE A 49 2.17 15.03 0.54
C PHE A 49 2.44 16.35 -0.17
N LEU A 50 1.40 17.07 -0.62
CA LEU A 50 1.55 18.42 -1.18
C LEU A 50 2.07 19.41 -0.13
N ILE A 51 1.52 19.38 1.09
CA ILE A 51 2.00 20.25 2.19
C ILE A 51 3.48 19.96 2.46
N CYS A 52 3.85 18.69 2.60
CA CYS A 52 5.24 18.30 2.80
C CYS A 52 6.14 18.73 1.61
N ALA A 53 5.67 18.60 0.37
CA ALA A 53 6.44 18.96 -0.81
C ALA A 53 6.72 20.48 -0.93
N PHE A 54 5.71 21.30 -0.63
CA PHE A 54 5.81 22.76 -0.84
C PHE A 54 6.20 23.55 0.41
N TYR A 55 6.02 22.99 1.61
CA TYR A 55 6.30 23.65 2.89
C TYR A 55 7.18 22.80 3.81
N ASP A 56 8.49 22.98 3.66
CA ASP A 56 9.54 22.17 4.31
C ASP A 56 9.44 22.16 5.84
N LYS A 57 8.97 23.26 6.44
CA LYS A 57 8.74 23.38 7.90
C LYS A 57 7.83 22.29 8.47
N PHE A 58 6.91 21.75 7.68
CA PHE A 58 5.97 20.72 8.14
C PHE A 58 6.57 19.31 8.11
N ARG A 59 7.66 19.09 7.36
CA ARG A 59 8.32 17.77 7.26
C ARG A 59 8.94 17.30 8.58
N VAL A 60 9.25 18.24 9.49
CA VAL A 60 9.82 17.98 10.82
C VAL A 60 8.90 18.40 11.97
N ASN A 61 7.71 18.92 11.67
CA ASN A 61 6.76 19.38 12.67
C ASN A 61 6.04 18.19 13.32
N LYS A 62 6.46 17.84 14.54
CA LYS A 62 5.93 16.67 15.28
C LYS A 62 4.41 16.70 15.43
N SER A 63 3.82 17.84 15.73
CA SER A 63 2.36 17.94 15.93
C SER A 63 1.61 17.67 14.63
N PHE A 64 2.06 18.26 13.52
CA PHE A 64 1.47 18.03 12.20
C PHE A 64 1.58 16.56 11.77
N LEU A 65 2.76 15.95 11.93
CA LEU A 65 2.98 14.55 11.58
C LEU A 65 2.15 13.61 12.47
N LEU A 66 2.10 13.86 13.79
CA LEU A 66 1.31 13.07 14.73
C LEU A 66 -0.19 13.14 14.42
N ILE A 67 -0.73 14.33 14.18
CA ILE A 67 -2.14 14.51 13.80
C ILE A 67 -2.43 13.75 12.49
N SER A 68 -1.53 13.81 11.52
CA SER A 68 -1.69 13.10 10.25
C SER A 68 -1.70 11.58 10.45
N ILE A 69 -0.83 11.05 11.32
CA ILE A 69 -0.82 9.62 11.68
C ILE A 69 -2.13 9.22 12.36
N LEU A 70 -2.64 10.02 13.31
CA LEU A 70 -3.90 9.74 14.01
C LEU A 70 -5.09 9.73 13.05
N ILE A 71 -5.14 10.65 12.08
CA ILE A 71 -6.19 10.65 11.04
C ILE A 71 -6.05 9.41 10.15
N ALA A 72 -4.82 9.04 9.77
CA ALA A 72 -4.58 7.85 8.95
C ALA A 72 -4.94 6.55 9.68
N ALA A 73 -4.87 6.50 11.02
CA ALA A 73 -5.24 5.33 11.81
C ALA A 73 -6.69 4.88 11.59
N PHE A 74 -7.60 5.80 11.23
CA PHE A 74 -8.97 5.46 10.84
C PHE A 74 -9.06 4.56 9.60
N SER A 75 -8.04 4.53 8.73
CA SER A 75 -7.99 3.55 7.63
C SER A 75 -7.87 2.11 8.14
N ALA A 76 -7.19 1.90 9.27
CA ALA A 76 -7.01 0.57 9.85
C ALA A 76 -8.33 -0.01 10.35
N MET A 77 -9.31 0.83 10.72
CA MET A 77 -10.65 0.41 11.15
C MET A 77 -11.43 -0.30 10.03
N LYS A 78 -11.11 -0.04 8.75
CA LYS A 78 -11.66 -0.79 7.60
C LYS A 78 -11.16 -2.25 7.56
N GLY A 79 -10.17 -2.62 8.39
CA GLY A 79 -9.54 -3.94 8.37
C GLY A 79 -8.34 -4.05 7.42
N SER A 80 -8.11 -3.04 6.56
CA SER A 80 -6.90 -2.94 5.73
C SER A 80 -5.79 -2.20 6.49
N ARG A 81 -5.02 -2.95 7.28
CA ARG A 81 -3.91 -2.40 8.10
C ARG A 81 -2.74 -1.89 7.25
N GLY A 82 -2.59 -2.41 6.03
CA GLY A 82 -1.48 -2.09 5.14
C GLY A 82 -1.37 -0.62 4.78
N GLU A 83 -2.50 0.05 4.55
CA GLU A 83 -2.55 1.48 4.20
C GLU A 83 -2.04 2.36 5.34
N PHE A 84 -2.44 2.08 6.58
CA PHE A 84 -1.95 2.78 7.76
C PHE A 84 -0.45 2.56 7.99
N VAL A 85 0.00 1.30 7.96
CA VAL A 85 1.41 0.95 8.27
C VAL A 85 2.35 1.55 7.23
N THR A 86 2.02 1.44 5.94
CA THR A 86 2.86 2.00 4.86
C THR A 86 2.89 3.54 4.92
N PHE A 87 1.77 4.19 5.26
CA PHE A 87 1.74 5.63 5.51
C PHE A 87 2.59 6.02 6.72
N LEU A 88 2.47 5.32 7.85
CA LEU A 88 3.27 5.54 9.05
C LEU A 88 4.77 5.47 8.76
N LEU A 89 5.21 4.41 8.08
CA LEU A 89 6.60 4.22 7.67
C LEU A 89 7.07 5.35 6.73
N THR A 90 6.22 5.80 5.82
CA THR A 90 6.50 6.94 4.93
C THR A 90 6.68 8.24 5.71
N VAL A 91 5.83 8.51 6.71
CA VAL A 91 5.96 9.69 7.58
C VAL A 91 7.28 9.66 8.35
N PHE A 92 7.67 8.49 8.88
CA PHE A 92 8.97 8.34 9.55
C PHE A 92 10.14 8.53 8.58
N CYS A 93 10.05 7.98 7.37
CA CYS A 93 11.05 8.19 6.32
C CYS A 93 11.26 9.68 6.03
N ILE A 94 10.17 10.45 5.83
CA ILE A 94 10.23 11.90 5.65
C ILE A 94 10.92 12.58 6.84
N TYR A 95 10.48 12.28 8.06
CA TYR A 95 11.00 12.92 9.27
C TYR A 95 12.51 12.70 9.46
N TYR A 96 12.96 11.45 9.27
CA TYR A 96 14.36 11.09 9.51
C TYR A 96 15.30 11.49 8.38
N ASN A 97 14.83 11.51 7.13
CA ASN A 97 15.61 12.00 6.01
C ASN A 97 15.96 13.48 6.18
N GLU A 98 14.99 14.29 6.62
CA GLU A 98 15.21 15.72 6.91
C GLU A 98 16.11 15.97 8.14
N ARG A 99 16.05 15.09 9.14
CA ARG A 99 16.91 15.17 10.34
C ARG A 99 18.32 14.63 10.12
N LYS A 100 18.64 14.08 8.93
CA LYS A 100 19.93 13.47 8.61
C LYS A 100 20.41 12.47 9.68
N VAL A 101 19.48 11.67 10.21
CA VAL A 101 19.82 10.65 11.20
C VAL A 101 20.65 9.55 10.53
N SER A 102 21.64 9.00 11.25
CA SER A 102 22.44 7.90 10.72
C SER A 102 21.56 6.69 10.37
N ASN A 103 21.88 6.01 9.26
CA ASN A 103 21.11 4.87 8.75
C ASN A 103 20.90 3.77 9.82
N ILE A 104 21.89 3.53 10.69
CA ILE A 104 21.81 2.54 11.77
C ILE A 104 20.77 2.95 12.82
N SER A 105 20.77 4.22 13.24
CA SER A 105 19.79 4.73 14.21
C SER A 105 18.38 4.75 13.62
N LEU A 106 18.26 5.07 12.32
CA LEU A 106 17.00 4.98 11.58
C LEU A 106 16.47 3.54 11.59
N LEU A 107 17.32 2.57 11.24
CA LEU A 107 16.96 1.16 11.20
C LEU A 107 16.48 0.65 12.56
N LEU A 108 17.21 0.95 13.63
CA LEU A 108 16.80 0.59 15.00
C LEU A 108 15.44 1.19 15.37
N LYS A 109 15.21 2.47 15.05
CA LYS A 109 13.95 3.14 15.35
C LYS A 109 12.80 2.57 14.52
N MET A 110 13.01 2.30 13.24
CA MET A 110 12.02 1.65 12.37
C MET A 110 11.69 0.24 12.86
N PHE A 111 12.70 -0.51 13.34
CA PHE A 111 12.51 -1.82 13.91
C PHE A 111 11.68 -1.78 15.21
N LEU A 112 11.95 -0.83 16.10
CA LEU A 112 11.13 -0.63 17.31
C LEU A 112 9.69 -0.23 16.99
N ILE A 113 9.50 0.67 16.02
CA ILE A 113 8.16 1.06 15.54
C ILE A 113 7.44 -0.15 14.94
N PHE A 114 8.15 -0.96 14.15
CA PHE A 114 7.61 -2.19 13.58
C PHE A 114 7.12 -3.14 14.67
N ILE A 115 7.93 -3.41 15.71
CA ILE A 115 7.53 -4.24 16.84
C ILE A 115 6.27 -3.68 17.52
N ALA A 116 6.22 -2.38 17.79
CA ALA A 116 5.06 -1.76 18.43
C ALA A 116 3.79 -1.90 17.57
N VAL A 117 3.88 -1.59 16.28
CA VAL A 117 2.76 -1.73 15.32
C VAL A 117 2.33 -3.19 15.20
N PHE A 118 3.28 -4.11 15.18
CA PHE A 118 3.02 -5.54 15.11
C PHE A 118 2.22 -6.03 16.33
N ILE A 119 2.66 -5.69 17.55
CA ILE A 119 1.95 -6.06 18.80
C ILE A 119 0.52 -5.50 18.79
N ILE A 120 0.34 -4.23 18.43
CA ILE A 120 -0.98 -3.60 18.34
C ILE A 120 -1.84 -4.28 17.28
N SER A 121 -1.25 -4.64 16.13
CA SER A 121 -1.94 -5.32 15.04
C SER A 121 -2.46 -6.71 15.46
N GLU A 122 -1.65 -7.50 16.17
CA GLU A 122 -2.09 -8.81 16.67
C GLU A 122 -3.16 -8.69 17.74
N PHE A 123 -3.03 -7.70 18.65
CA PHE A 123 -4.06 -7.41 19.64
C PHE A 123 -5.42 -7.13 19.00
N VAL A 124 -5.46 -6.28 17.97
CA VAL A 124 -6.69 -5.96 17.23
C VAL A 124 -7.21 -7.20 16.49
N SER A 125 -6.32 -8.02 15.94
CA SER A 125 -6.68 -9.26 15.23
C SER A 125 -7.41 -10.24 16.16
N MET A 126 -6.86 -10.45 17.36
CA MET A 126 -7.42 -11.34 18.38
C MET A 126 -8.73 -10.85 18.99
N TRP A 127 -8.81 -9.56 19.31
CA TRP A 127 -10.03 -8.96 19.84
C TRP A 127 -11.19 -9.24 18.88
N ARG A 128 -10.94 -9.11 17.57
CA ARG A 128 -11.94 -9.37 16.53
C ARG A 128 -12.32 -10.85 16.41
N SER A 129 -11.42 -11.78 16.73
CA SER A 129 -11.71 -13.22 16.73
C SER A 129 -12.27 -13.73 18.07
N GLY A 130 -12.56 -12.84 19.03
CA GLY A 130 -13.10 -13.21 20.35
C GLY A 130 -12.08 -13.91 21.26
N GLY A 131 -10.78 -13.80 20.97
CA GLY A 131 -9.71 -14.43 21.75
C GLY A 131 -9.33 -13.61 22.99
N SER A 132 -8.95 -14.29 24.08
CA SER A 132 -8.40 -13.64 25.29
C SER A 132 -6.89 -13.49 25.20
N PHE A 133 -6.32 -12.45 25.80
CA PHE A 133 -4.87 -12.22 25.85
C PHE A 133 -4.11 -13.36 26.56
N ILE A 134 -4.77 -14.01 27.52
CA ILE A 134 -4.23 -15.17 28.26
C ILE A 134 -4.04 -16.36 27.31
N ALA A 135 -4.95 -16.56 26.34
CA ALA A 135 -4.80 -17.58 25.31
C ALA A 135 -3.62 -17.32 24.35
N LEU A 136 -3.17 -16.07 24.18
CA LEU A 136 -1.97 -15.71 23.40
C LEU A 136 -0.67 -16.10 24.11
N ILE A 137 -0.68 -16.14 25.44
CA ILE A 137 0.47 -16.55 26.27
C ILE A 137 0.48 -18.06 26.48
N GLU A 138 -0.70 -18.68 26.60
CA GLU A 138 -0.85 -20.09 26.98
C GLU A 138 -1.04 -21.07 25.81
N GLY A 139 -1.55 -20.64 24.65
CA GLY A 139 -2.09 -21.57 23.64
C GLY A 139 -1.39 -21.59 22.28
N ASP A 140 -0.90 -20.46 21.78
CA ASP A 140 -0.31 -20.40 20.44
C ASP A 140 0.70 -19.26 20.37
N ASN A 141 1.97 -19.60 20.12
CA ASN A 141 3.06 -18.63 20.21
C ASN A 141 2.88 -17.55 19.13
N PRO A 142 2.61 -16.27 19.49
CA PRO A 142 2.30 -15.22 18.53
C PRO A 142 3.44 -14.92 17.56
N LEU A 143 4.69 -15.16 17.99
CA LEU A 143 5.84 -15.10 17.11
C LEU A 143 5.80 -16.20 16.03
N VAL A 144 5.34 -17.40 16.38
CA VAL A 144 5.20 -18.51 15.44
C VAL A 144 4.06 -18.21 14.47
N GLN A 145 2.88 -17.80 14.96
CA GLN A 145 1.78 -17.39 14.08
C GLN A 145 2.16 -16.20 13.19
N PHE A 146 2.97 -15.26 13.67
CA PHE A 146 3.50 -14.18 12.87
C PHE A 146 4.55 -14.64 11.85
N ILE A 147 5.43 -15.58 12.18
CA ILE A 147 6.35 -16.17 11.20
C ILE A 147 5.56 -16.92 10.13
N TYR A 148 4.50 -17.65 10.51
CA TYR A 148 3.54 -18.24 9.58
C TYR A 148 2.75 -17.18 8.79
N GLY A 149 2.44 -16.03 9.39
CA GLY A 149 1.72 -14.91 8.77
C GLY A 149 2.58 -14.03 7.84
N MET A 150 3.86 -13.83 8.15
CA MET A 150 4.88 -13.36 7.20
C MET A 150 4.97 -14.31 6.01
N GLY A 151 4.70 -15.59 6.29
CA GLY A 151 4.45 -16.64 5.33
C GLY A 151 3.38 -16.33 4.28
N VAL A 152 2.50 -15.32 4.39
CA VAL A 152 1.50 -15.03 3.33
C VAL A 152 2.13 -14.73 1.96
N SER A 153 3.31 -14.09 1.94
CA SER A 153 4.08 -13.91 0.68
C SER A 153 4.72 -15.21 0.19
N TYR A 154 4.96 -16.15 1.11
CA TYR A 154 5.37 -17.53 0.83
C TYR A 154 4.20 -18.46 0.55
N ILE A 155 2.97 -18.15 0.98
CA ILE A 155 1.76 -18.95 0.73
C ILE A 155 1.46 -18.92 -0.75
N THR A 156 1.60 -17.76 -1.39
CA THR A 156 1.48 -17.64 -2.86
C THR A 156 2.56 -18.45 -3.58
N LEU A 157 3.82 -18.42 -3.13
CA LEU A 157 4.90 -19.29 -3.64
C LEU A 157 4.63 -20.78 -3.39
N TYR A 158 4.14 -21.15 -2.21
CA TYR A 158 3.83 -22.51 -1.84
C TYR A 158 2.64 -23.06 -2.64
N GLN A 159 1.60 -22.25 -2.81
CA GLN A 159 0.47 -22.58 -3.68
C GLN A 159 0.91 -22.66 -5.14
N SER A 160 1.85 -21.83 -5.59
CA SER A 160 2.37 -21.89 -6.96
C SER A 160 3.14 -23.18 -7.23
N VAL A 161 3.93 -23.64 -6.26
CA VAL A 161 4.58 -24.97 -6.27
C VAL A 161 3.54 -26.09 -6.21
N LYS A 162 2.56 -26.01 -5.30
CA LYS A 162 1.55 -27.06 -5.05
C LYS A 162 0.60 -27.26 -6.24
N ILE A 163 0.26 -26.20 -6.96
CA ILE A 163 -0.68 -26.25 -8.09
C ILE A 163 0.03 -26.67 -9.40
N SER A 164 1.34 -26.96 -9.37
CA SER A 164 2.11 -27.33 -10.57
C SER A 164 2.05 -26.27 -11.68
N LEU A 165 1.80 -24.99 -11.32
CA LEU A 165 1.79 -23.87 -12.25
C LEU A 165 3.19 -23.45 -12.70
N ILE A 166 4.22 -24.10 -12.16
CA ILE A 166 5.61 -23.95 -12.59
C ILE A 166 5.78 -24.81 -13.85
N SER A 167 5.37 -24.27 -14.99
CA SER A 167 5.88 -24.76 -16.26
C SER A 167 7.37 -24.41 -16.31
N GLY A 168 8.23 -25.26 -16.88
CA GLY A 168 9.68 -24.98 -17.00
C GLY A 168 10.02 -23.78 -17.90
N MET A 169 9.02 -22.97 -18.28
CA MET A 169 9.12 -21.78 -19.11
C MET A 169 9.04 -20.54 -18.22
N PHE A 170 9.94 -19.59 -18.45
CA PHE A 170 9.97 -18.33 -17.70
C PHE A 170 8.82 -17.41 -18.11
N GLU A 171 7.93 -17.08 -17.17
CA GLU A 171 6.72 -16.28 -17.45
C GLU A 171 6.88 -14.82 -17.00
N PHE A 172 7.69 -14.06 -17.75
CA PHE A 172 8.01 -12.65 -17.46
C PHE A 172 6.79 -11.71 -17.48
N HIS A 173 5.73 -12.06 -18.21
CA HIS A 173 4.58 -11.18 -18.39
C HIS A 173 3.84 -10.88 -17.07
N TYR A 174 3.92 -11.78 -16.08
CA TYR A 174 3.33 -11.55 -14.76
C TYR A 174 3.98 -10.40 -14.00
N LEU A 175 5.28 -10.16 -14.19
CA LEU A 175 5.97 -9.03 -13.54
C LEU A 175 5.42 -7.67 -13.97
N ILE A 176 4.89 -7.58 -15.20
CA ILE A 176 4.33 -6.34 -15.76
C ILE A 176 2.79 -6.32 -15.72
N SER A 177 2.17 -7.31 -15.07
CA SER A 177 0.71 -7.49 -15.02
C SER A 177 -0.04 -6.21 -14.62
N GLN A 178 0.46 -5.52 -13.59
CA GLN A 178 -0.14 -4.28 -13.11
C GLN A 178 -0.10 -3.14 -14.12
N LEU A 179 0.97 -3.04 -14.93
CA LEU A 179 1.06 -2.04 -15.99
C LEU A 179 -0.03 -2.28 -17.04
N LEU A 180 -0.18 -3.55 -17.46
CA LEU A 180 -1.20 -3.97 -18.43
C LEU A 180 -2.61 -3.71 -17.90
N ILE A 181 -2.90 -4.06 -16.65
CA ILE A 181 -4.19 -3.81 -16.00
C ILE A 181 -4.47 -2.30 -15.93
N THR A 182 -3.47 -1.50 -15.55
CA THR A 182 -3.63 -0.05 -15.41
C THR A 182 -3.90 0.61 -16.76
N ILE A 183 -3.10 0.28 -17.79
CA ILE A 183 -3.27 0.83 -19.14
C ILE A 183 -4.63 0.41 -19.72
N SER A 184 -5.00 -0.85 -19.58
CA SER A 184 -6.29 -1.35 -20.08
C SER A 184 -7.47 -0.68 -19.39
N SER A 185 -7.38 -0.45 -18.07
CA SER A 185 -8.40 0.29 -17.32
C SER A 185 -8.52 1.75 -17.77
N VAL A 186 -7.41 2.41 -18.14
CA VAL A 186 -7.43 3.79 -18.66
C VAL A 186 -8.03 3.84 -20.07
N LEU A 187 -7.76 2.83 -20.90
CA LEU A 187 -8.27 2.73 -22.27
C LEU A 187 -9.69 2.15 -22.35
N GLY A 188 -10.26 1.67 -21.23
CA GLY A 188 -11.58 1.04 -21.20
C GLY A 188 -11.62 -0.37 -21.83
N VAL A 189 -10.47 -1.02 -21.97
CA VAL A 189 -10.36 -2.36 -22.54
C VAL A 189 -10.60 -3.41 -21.44
N GLN A 190 -11.56 -4.30 -21.67
CA GLN A 190 -11.79 -5.42 -20.75
C GLN A 190 -10.69 -6.47 -20.89
N VAL A 191 -10.14 -6.88 -19.75
CA VAL A 191 -9.05 -7.84 -19.69
C VAL A 191 -9.47 -9.02 -18.83
N TYR A 192 -9.18 -10.23 -19.32
CA TYR A 192 -9.32 -11.43 -18.52
C TYR A 192 -8.19 -11.52 -17.48
N LEU A 193 -8.50 -11.12 -16.23
CA LEU A 193 -7.52 -11.01 -15.14
C LEU A 193 -6.69 -12.29 -14.89
N PRO A 194 -7.28 -13.51 -14.85
CA PRO A 194 -6.48 -14.72 -14.66
C PRO A 194 -5.51 -15.02 -15.81
N GLY A 195 -5.68 -14.41 -16.98
CA GLY A 195 -4.76 -14.55 -18.11
C GLY A 195 -3.56 -13.60 -18.06
N ILE A 196 -3.60 -12.56 -17.21
CA ILE A 196 -2.57 -11.51 -17.17
C ILE A 196 -1.92 -11.38 -15.79
N SER A 197 -2.63 -11.74 -14.72
CA SER A 197 -2.14 -11.64 -13.34
C SER A 197 -2.02 -13.01 -12.69
N TYR A 198 -0.83 -13.27 -12.16
CA TYR A 198 -0.50 -14.52 -11.49
C TYR A 198 -1.38 -14.76 -10.25
N SER A 199 -1.64 -13.72 -9.46
CA SER A 199 -2.47 -13.83 -8.25
C SER A 199 -3.91 -14.25 -8.57
N HIS A 200 -4.48 -13.72 -9.65
CA HIS A 200 -5.81 -14.08 -10.12
C HIS A 200 -5.83 -15.51 -10.69
N LEU A 201 -4.79 -15.91 -11.43
CA LEU A 201 -4.65 -17.29 -11.90
C LEU A 201 -4.58 -18.26 -10.72
N ALA A 202 -3.67 -18.03 -9.78
CA ALA A 202 -3.48 -18.88 -8.61
C ALA A 202 -4.75 -18.97 -7.75
N SER A 203 -5.44 -17.85 -7.54
CA SER A 203 -6.70 -17.82 -6.78
C SER A 203 -7.80 -18.62 -7.48
N LYS A 204 -7.96 -18.43 -8.80
CA LYS A 204 -8.95 -19.17 -9.60
C LYS A 204 -8.65 -20.67 -9.64
N THR A 205 -7.38 -21.05 -9.79
CA THR A 205 -7.00 -22.47 -9.84
C THR A 205 -7.09 -23.15 -8.46
N ALA A 206 -6.79 -22.42 -7.38
CA ALA A 206 -6.89 -22.97 -6.02
C ALA A 206 -8.35 -23.27 -5.61
N ASN A 207 -9.27 -22.34 -5.88
CA ASN A 207 -10.69 -22.57 -5.66
C ASN A 207 -11.54 -21.62 -6.56
N PRO A 208 -12.09 -22.12 -7.68
CA PRO A 208 -12.89 -21.30 -8.59
C PRO A 208 -14.13 -20.70 -7.94
N GLN A 209 -14.81 -21.46 -7.07
CA GLN A 209 -16.07 -21.04 -6.45
C GLN A 209 -15.85 -19.88 -5.47
N LEU A 210 -14.79 -19.96 -4.65
CA LEU A 210 -14.44 -18.86 -3.75
C LEU A 210 -13.92 -17.65 -4.51
N TYR A 211 -13.17 -17.86 -5.61
CA TYR A 211 -12.72 -16.76 -6.46
C TYR A 211 -13.88 -15.97 -7.07
N GLU A 212 -14.91 -16.66 -7.56
CA GLU A 212 -16.14 -16.03 -8.08
C GLU A 212 -16.93 -15.29 -6.98
N GLN A 213 -16.79 -15.71 -5.72
CA GLN A 213 -17.35 -15.02 -4.56
C GLN A 213 -16.51 -13.83 -4.06
N GLY A 214 -15.43 -13.46 -4.76
CA GLY A 214 -14.58 -12.33 -4.43
C GLY A 214 -13.41 -12.62 -3.48
N PHE A 215 -13.15 -13.89 -3.16
CA PHE A 215 -11.97 -14.27 -2.39
C PHE A 215 -10.72 -14.31 -3.28
N GLY A 216 -9.57 -13.91 -2.75
CA GLY A 216 -8.30 -13.95 -3.47
C GLY A 216 -7.12 -14.14 -2.52
N LEU A 217 -6.07 -14.79 -3.03
CA LEU A 217 -4.84 -15.07 -2.28
C LEU A 217 -3.94 -13.82 -2.12
N GLY A 218 -4.22 -12.74 -2.85
CA GLY A 218 -3.39 -11.54 -2.90
C GLY A 218 -2.20 -11.69 -3.86
N GLY A 219 -1.54 -10.56 -4.16
CA GLY A 219 -0.33 -10.53 -4.98
C GLY A 219 0.91 -11.02 -4.23
N SER A 220 1.94 -11.39 -4.98
CA SER A 220 3.28 -11.60 -4.43
C SER A 220 4.30 -11.40 -5.53
N TYR A 221 4.95 -10.24 -5.52
CA TYR A 221 6.01 -9.94 -6.47
C TYR A 221 7.16 -10.96 -6.37
N LEU A 222 7.39 -11.58 -5.20
CA LEU A 222 8.36 -12.67 -5.05
C LEU A 222 7.90 -13.93 -5.78
N GLY A 223 6.60 -14.25 -5.75
CA GLY A 223 6.00 -15.29 -6.58
C GLY A 223 6.19 -15.03 -8.07
N GLU A 224 5.90 -13.81 -8.52
CA GLU A 224 6.10 -13.39 -9.91
C GLU A 224 7.60 -13.41 -10.31
N SER A 225 8.48 -13.00 -9.39
CA SER A 225 9.94 -13.01 -9.58
C SER A 225 10.47 -14.43 -9.73
N TYR A 226 9.93 -15.36 -8.95
CA TYR A 226 10.26 -16.78 -9.04
C TYR A 226 9.81 -17.40 -10.35
N LEU A 227 8.60 -17.07 -10.83
CA LEU A 227 8.12 -17.56 -12.14
C LEU A 227 8.90 -16.97 -13.31
N ALA A 228 9.38 -15.73 -13.17
CA ALA A 228 10.13 -15.06 -14.23
C ALA A 228 11.59 -15.52 -14.34
N MET A 229 12.29 -15.77 -13.23
CA MET A 229 13.73 -16.05 -13.25
C MET A 229 14.18 -17.10 -12.21
N GLY A 230 13.26 -17.87 -11.65
CA GLY A 230 13.54 -18.83 -10.58
C GLY A 230 14.03 -18.15 -9.29
N LEU A 231 14.80 -18.89 -8.49
CA LEU A 231 15.39 -18.38 -7.24
C LEU A 231 16.26 -17.14 -7.46
N ILE A 232 16.92 -17.02 -8.61
CA ILE A 232 17.75 -15.86 -8.95
C ILE A 232 16.90 -14.59 -9.04
N GLY A 233 15.69 -14.67 -9.60
CA GLY A 233 14.74 -13.56 -9.68
C GLY A 233 14.38 -13.00 -8.32
N CYS A 234 14.20 -13.87 -7.32
CA CYS A 234 13.90 -13.48 -5.94
C CYS A 234 15.00 -12.64 -5.27
N PHE A 235 16.23 -12.61 -5.81
CA PHE A 235 17.31 -11.74 -5.32
C PHE A 235 17.52 -10.53 -6.24
N ILE A 236 17.53 -10.74 -7.55
CA ILE A 236 17.83 -9.68 -8.52
C ILE A 236 16.73 -8.62 -8.54
N ILE A 237 15.46 -9.02 -8.56
CA ILE A 237 14.34 -8.07 -8.71
C ILE A 237 14.22 -7.15 -7.48
N PRO A 238 14.21 -7.65 -6.23
CA PRO A 238 14.23 -6.75 -5.08
C PRO A 238 15.46 -5.83 -5.04
N PHE A 239 16.63 -6.35 -5.43
CA PHE A 239 17.85 -5.53 -5.48
C PHE A 239 17.71 -4.36 -6.48
N ILE A 240 17.19 -4.63 -7.68
CA ILE A 240 16.92 -3.59 -8.69
C ILE A 240 15.91 -2.58 -8.15
N VAL A 241 14.81 -3.03 -7.55
CA VAL A 241 13.78 -2.16 -6.97
C VAL A 241 14.39 -1.24 -5.91
N LEU A 242 15.12 -1.79 -4.94
CA LEU A 242 15.76 -1.03 -3.87
C LEU A 242 16.81 -0.05 -4.41
N PHE A 243 17.61 -0.48 -5.39
CA PHE A 243 18.60 0.38 -6.04
C PHE A 243 17.92 1.57 -6.72
N LEU A 244 16.86 1.33 -7.49
CA LEU A 244 16.12 2.37 -8.19
C LEU A 244 15.47 3.35 -7.22
N ILE A 245 14.79 2.86 -6.17
CA ILE A 245 14.16 3.72 -5.15
C ILE A 245 15.20 4.65 -4.52
N ASN A 246 16.35 4.11 -4.09
CA ASN A 246 17.41 4.89 -3.46
C ASN A 246 18.02 5.92 -4.43
N ARG A 247 18.22 5.55 -5.71
CA ARG A 247 18.70 6.49 -6.74
C ARG A 247 17.70 7.61 -7.00
N LEU A 248 16.41 7.28 -7.03
CA LEU A 248 15.34 8.25 -7.27
C LEU A 248 15.19 9.23 -6.09
N GLU A 249 15.43 8.79 -4.86
CA GLU A 249 15.33 9.63 -3.66
C GLU A 249 16.15 10.92 -3.77
N VAL A 250 17.33 10.86 -4.39
CA VAL A 250 18.24 12.03 -4.55
C VAL A 250 17.53 13.21 -5.24
N PHE A 251 16.66 12.94 -6.22
CA PHE A 251 15.96 13.99 -6.96
C PHE A 251 14.90 14.73 -6.11
N THR A 252 14.44 14.12 -5.02
CA THR A 252 13.46 14.74 -4.11
C THR A 252 13.99 16.01 -3.43
N ARG A 253 15.33 16.15 -3.32
CA ARG A 253 15.98 17.32 -2.73
C ARG A 253 15.94 18.55 -3.63
N TYR A 254 15.87 18.36 -4.94
CA TYR A 254 16.00 19.43 -5.92
C TYR A 254 14.65 19.88 -6.49
N ASN A 255 13.66 18.99 -6.52
CA ASN A 255 12.40 19.26 -7.20
C ASN A 255 11.20 18.88 -6.33
N LYS A 256 10.37 19.88 -5.98
CA LYS A 256 9.14 19.72 -5.18
C LYS A 256 8.10 18.83 -5.86
N THR A 257 8.02 18.89 -7.19
CA THR A 257 7.14 18.04 -7.99
C THR A 257 7.59 16.58 -7.89
N PHE A 258 8.90 16.36 -8.01
CA PHE A 258 9.46 15.02 -7.85
C PHE A 258 9.30 14.51 -6.41
N TYR A 259 9.53 15.36 -5.41
CA TYR A 259 9.27 15.05 -4.00
C TYR A 259 7.83 14.54 -3.81
N PHE A 260 6.85 15.25 -4.34
CA PHE A 260 5.45 14.85 -4.23
C PHE A 260 5.19 13.48 -4.85
N VAL A 261 5.61 13.27 -6.11
CA VAL A 261 5.39 11.99 -6.81
C VAL A 261 6.10 10.83 -6.09
N TYR A 262 7.32 11.04 -5.62
CA TYR A 262 8.09 10.05 -4.88
C TYR A 262 7.41 9.66 -3.57
N TYR A 263 7.14 10.62 -2.68
CA TYR A 263 6.59 10.29 -1.35
C TYR A 263 5.12 9.90 -1.39
N SER A 264 4.34 10.35 -2.38
CA SER A 264 2.95 9.88 -2.56
C SER A 264 2.85 8.46 -3.10
N SER A 265 3.85 7.99 -3.86
CA SER A 265 3.93 6.60 -4.33
C SER A 265 4.68 5.67 -3.36
N LEU A 266 5.50 6.21 -2.45
CA LEU A 266 6.27 5.42 -1.49
C LEU A 266 5.41 4.45 -0.64
N PRO A 267 4.21 4.80 -0.13
CA PRO A 267 3.37 3.84 0.58
C PRO A 267 3.03 2.61 -0.28
N SER A 268 2.71 2.80 -1.55
CA SER A 268 2.43 1.69 -2.48
C SER A 268 3.68 0.88 -2.83
N VAL A 269 4.85 1.50 -2.86
CA VAL A 269 6.14 0.80 -3.01
C VAL A 269 6.42 -0.10 -1.80
N LEU A 270 6.20 0.41 -0.59
CA LEU A 270 6.34 -0.37 0.65
C LEU A 270 5.34 -1.52 0.74
N PHE A 271 4.26 -1.48 -0.05
CA PHE A 271 3.24 -2.51 -0.10
C PHE A 271 3.50 -3.60 -1.16
N ILE A 272 4.48 -3.41 -2.07
CA ILE A 272 4.86 -4.36 -3.12
C ILE A 272 5.07 -5.80 -2.59
N PRO A 273 5.66 -6.04 -1.40
CA PRO A 273 5.81 -7.41 -0.90
C PRO A 273 4.51 -8.22 -0.82
N ARG A 274 3.36 -7.56 -0.66
CA ARG A 274 2.02 -8.16 -0.61
C ARG A 274 1.24 -8.01 -1.92
N GLU A 275 1.82 -7.37 -2.91
CA GLU A 275 1.18 -7.05 -4.19
C GLU A 275 2.11 -7.41 -5.35
N THR A 276 1.79 -6.93 -6.54
CA THR A 276 2.58 -7.09 -7.76
C THR A 276 3.72 -6.08 -7.84
N LEU A 277 4.75 -6.36 -8.64
CA LEU A 277 5.96 -5.52 -8.73
C LEU A 277 5.67 -4.03 -9.02
N PHE A 278 4.76 -3.76 -9.96
CA PHE A 278 4.40 -2.38 -10.36
C PHE A 278 3.14 -1.86 -9.66
N TYR A 279 2.80 -2.37 -8.47
CA TYR A 279 1.66 -1.89 -7.69
C TYR A 279 1.66 -0.38 -7.44
N PHE A 280 2.85 0.24 -7.40
CA PHE A 280 3.00 1.69 -7.24
C PHE A 280 2.66 2.52 -8.49
N PHE A 281 2.61 1.91 -9.68
CA PHE A 281 2.47 2.63 -10.94
C PHE A 281 1.17 3.46 -11.06
N PRO A 282 -0.03 2.93 -10.73
CA PRO A 282 -1.25 3.74 -10.71
C PRO A 282 -1.14 4.97 -9.80
N TYR A 283 -0.46 4.85 -8.66
CA TYR A 283 -0.28 5.92 -7.70
C TYR A 283 0.70 6.97 -8.22
N ALA A 284 1.76 6.55 -8.90
CA ALA A 284 2.70 7.46 -9.57
C ALA A 284 2.00 8.27 -10.68
N VAL A 285 1.20 7.62 -11.54
CA VAL A 285 0.43 8.29 -12.60
C VAL A 285 -0.56 9.30 -12.00
N LYS A 286 -1.32 8.88 -10.99
CA LYS A 286 -2.23 9.79 -10.26
C LYS A 286 -1.48 10.96 -9.62
N GLY A 287 -0.31 10.72 -9.04
CA GLY A 287 0.56 11.74 -8.48
C GLY A 287 1.02 12.76 -9.53
N ILE A 288 1.45 12.29 -10.71
CA ILE A 288 1.83 13.16 -11.83
C ILE A 288 0.65 14.04 -12.27
N ILE A 289 -0.55 13.48 -12.38
CA ILE A 289 -1.75 14.25 -12.74
C ILE A 289 -2.06 15.31 -11.68
N VAL A 290 -2.06 14.94 -10.39
CA VAL A 290 -2.37 15.86 -9.29
C VAL A 290 -1.38 17.02 -9.23
N VAL A 291 -0.08 16.73 -9.34
CA VAL A 291 0.95 17.77 -9.25
C VAL A 291 0.96 18.68 -10.47
N PHE A 292 0.64 18.12 -11.65
CA PHE A 292 0.47 18.89 -12.88
C PHE A 292 -0.70 19.88 -12.74
N LEU A 293 -1.87 19.40 -12.30
CA LEU A 293 -3.04 20.25 -12.06
C LEU A 293 -2.76 21.33 -11.00
N PHE A 294 -2.09 20.97 -9.91
CA PHE A 294 -1.73 21.92 -8.85
C PHE A 294 -0.78 23.01 -9.36
N THR A 295 0.27 22.63 -10.09
CA THR A 295 1.26 23.56 -10.63
C THR A 295 0.64 24.47 -11.69
N PHE A 296 -0.21 23.90 -12.56
CA PHE A 296 -0.95 24.65 -13.57
C PHE A 296 -1.88 25.70 -12.94
N TYR A 297 -2.67 25.30 -11.94
CA TYR A 297 -3.54 26.21 -11.19
C TYR A 297 -2.76 27.32 -10.49
N ALA A 298 -1.65 26.98 -9.82
CA ALA A 298 -0.79 27.95 -9.14
C ALA A 298 -0.23 28.99 -10.13
N ASN A 299 0.20 28.55 -11.32
CA ASN A 299 0.71 29.43 -12.37
C ASN A 299 -0.37 30.37 -12.92
N ILE A 300 -1.60 29.90 -13.12
CA ILE A 300 -2.72 30.76 -13.56
C ILE A 300 -3.01 31.84 -12.52
N LYS A 301 -3.06 31.46 -11.23
CA LYS A 301 -3.35 32.40 -10.15
C LYS A 301 -2.26 33.48 -10.03
N MET A 302 -0.99 33.10 -10.14
CA MET A 302 0.14 34.03 -10.14
C MET A 302 0.07 35.02 -11.31
N ARG A 303 -0.26 34.54 -12.52
CA ARG A 303 -0.42 35.42 -13.69
C ARG A 303 -1.58 36.41 -13.55
N ARG A 304 -2.69 36.00 -12.93
CA ARG A 304 -3.82 36.91 -12.66
C ARG A 304 -3.48 37.99 -11.64
N PHE A 305 -2.66 37.68 -10.64
CA PHE A 305 -2.20 38.66 -9.64
C PHE A 305 -1.17 39.65 -10.18
N ASN A 306 -0.36 39.27 -11.17
CA ASN A 306 0.64 40.17 -11.76
C ASN A 306 0.07 41.06 -12.89
N ASN A 307 -1.11 40.74 -13.41
CA ASN A 307 -1.75 41.46 -14.53
C ASN A 307 -3.00 42.27 -14.10
N GLY A 308 -3.27 42.39 -12.79
CA GLY A 308 -4.34 43.21 -12.23
C GLY A 308 -3.77 44.21 -11.24
#